data_AF-A0A3D1ZKH4-F1
#
_entry.id   AF-A0A3D1ZKH4-F1
#
_cell.length_a   1.000
_cell.length_b   1.000
_cell.length_c   1.000
_cell.angle_alpha   90.00
_cell.angle_beta   90.00
_cell.angle_gamma   90.00
#
_symmetry.space_group_name_H-M   'P 1'
#
loop_
_entity.id
_entity.type
_entity.pdbx_description
1 polymer ?
#
loop_
_entity_poly.entity_id
_entity_poly.type
_entity_poly.pdbx_seq_one_letter_code
_entity_poly.pdbx_strand_id
1 'polypeptide(L)' 'MFLFDPGTDLNEIVRAVNQVGAAPGDLMAILEAMKQAGALRAELVVI' A
#
# COMPACT_ATOMS: atom_id res chain seq x y z
N MET A 1 -10.84 15.11 24.89
CA MET A 1 -11.15 13.93 24.07
C MET A 1 -10.55 14.17 22.69
N PHE A 2 -9.46 13.49 22.35
CA PHE A 2 -8.84 13.59 21.02
C PHE A 2 -9.62 12.69 20.07
N LEU A 3 -10.29 13.29 19.09
CA LEU A 3 -10.88 12.59 17.95
C LEU A 3 -9.72 12.24 17.03
N PHE A 4 -9.42 10.95 16.90
CA PHE A 4 -8.55 10.51 15.82
C PHE A 4 -9.31 10.70 14.51
N ASP A 5 -8.70 11.37 13.55
CA ASP A 5 -9.23 11.41 12.19
C ASP A 5 -9.41 9.98 11.68
N PRO A 6 -10.48 9.70 10.91
CA PRO A 6 -10.66 8.40 10.29
C PRO A 6 -9.41 8.02 9.50
N GLY A 7 -8.95 6.77 9.63
CA GLY A 7 -7.77 6.29 8.93
C GLY A 7 -7.89 6.50 7.41
N THR A 8 -6.75 6.70 6.75
CA THR A 8 -6.68 6.95 5.31
C THR A 8 -7.32 5.82 4.49
N ASP A 9 -8.08 6.19 3.46
CA ASP A 9 -8.70 5.24 2.54
C ASP A 9 -7.63 4.55 1.67
N LEU A 10 -7.73 3.22 1.52
CA LEU A 10 -6.77 2.43 0.76
C LEU A 10 -6.66 2.90 -0.71
N ASN A 11 -7.76 3.43 -1.26
CA ASN A 11 -7.84 3.93 -2.63
C ASN A 11 -7.09 5.27 -2.79
N GLU A 12 -7.04 6.10 -1.74
CA GLU A 12 -6.18 7.28 -1.70
C GLU A 12 -4.70 6.90 -1.71
N ILE A 13 -4.31 5.85 -0.98
CA ILE A 13 -2.93 5.36 -0.96
C ILE A 13 -2.53 4.88 -2.36
N VAL A 14 -3.36 4.04 -3.00
CA VAL A 14 -3.09 3.53 -4.36
C VAL A 14 -2.99 4.66 -5.38
N ARG A 15 -3.86 5.68 -5.29
CA ARG A 15 -3.79 6.86 -6.16
C ARG A 15 -2.53 7.69 -5.92
N ALA A 16 -2.18 7.94 -4.67
CA ALA A 16 -0.98 8.69 -4.33
C ALA A 16 0.28 7.99 -4.84
N VAL A 17 0.37 6.66 -4.70
CA VAL A 17 1.53 5.92 -5.17
C VAL A 17 1.59 5.86 -6.70
N ASN A 18 0.45 5.70 -7.39
CA ASN A 18 0.40 5.82 -8.85
C ASN A 18 0.78 7.23 -9.35
N GLN A 19 0.39 8.29 -8.62
CA GLN A 19 0.74 9.68 -8.96
C GLN A 19 2.22 10.00 -8.72
N VAL A 20 2.86 9.33 -7.76
CA VAL A 20 4.30 9.47 -7.48
C VAL A 20 5.17 8.88 -8.60
N GLY A 21 4.58 8.14 -9.55
CA GLY A 21 5.29 7.60 -10.71
C GLY A 21 6.21 6.43 -10.37
N ALA A 22 5.97 5.76 -9.23
CA ALA A 22 6.64 4.52 -8.89
C ALA A 22 6.34 3.49 -9.99
N ALA A 23 7.38 2.86 -10.52
CA ALA A 23 7.16 1.83 -11.53
C ALA A 23 6.34 0.69 -10.90
N PRO A 24 5.47 0.00 -11.66
CA PRO A 24 4.74 -1.16 -11.15
C PRO A 24 5.65 -2.20 -10.47
N GLY A 25 6.92 -2.30 -10.91
CA GLY A 25 7.95 -3.12 -10.28
C GLY A 25 8.36 -2.65 -8.88
N ASP A 26 8.46 -1.35 -8.63
CA ASP A 26 8.82 -0.78 -7.32
C ASP A 26 7.70 -1.02 -6.30
N LEU A 27 6.46 -0.88 -6.74
CA LEU A 27 5.28 -1.23 -5.97
C LEU A 27 5.28 -2.72 -5.59
N MET A 28 5.57 -3.60 -6.54
CA MET A 28 5.70 -5.03 -6.27
C MET A 28 6.81 -5.32 -5.25
N ALA A 29 7.98 -4.68 -5.39
CA ALA A 29 9.09 -4.86 -4.47
C ALA A 29 8.73 -4.44 -3.03
N ILE A 30 8.01 -3.32 -2.86
CA ILE A 30 7.53 -2.86 -1.56
C ILE A 30 6.52 -3.85 -0.97
N LEU A 31 5.54 -4.30 -1.76
CA LEU A 31 4.51 -5.24 -1.31
C LEU A 31 5.09 -6.61 -0.92
N GLU A 32 6.07 -7.12 -1.67
CA GLU A 32 6.80 -8.34 -1.31
C GLU A 32 7.61 -8.15 -0.03
N ALA A 33 8.32 -7.03 0.12
CA ALA A 33 9.09 -6.73 1.31
C ALA A 33 8.19 -6.66 2.55
N MET A 34 7.01 -6.05 2.44
CA MET A 34 6.03 -5.98 3.54
C MET A 34 5.45 -7.35 3.88
N LYS A 35 5.21 -8.22 2.88
CA LYS A 35 4.79 -9.61 3.11
C LYS A 35 5.86 -10.41 3.85
N GLN A 36 7.12 -10.30 3.42
CA GLN A 36 8.25 -10.98 4.08
C GLN A 36 8.47 -10.49 5.51
N ALA A 37 8.29 -9.18 5.75
CA ALA A 37 8.37 -8.59 7.09
C ALA A 37 7.19 -8.98 8.00
N GLY A 38 6.17 -9.70 7.48
CA GLY A 38 4.95 -10.03 8.21
C GLY A 38 4.01 -8.84 8.43
N ALA A 39 4.33 -7.68 7.83
CA ALA A 39 3.57 -6.44 7.92
C ALA A 39 2.33 -6.43 7.01
N LEU A 40 2.25 -7.35 6.05
CA LEU A 40 1.14 -7.49 5.12
C LEU A 40 0.47 -8.87 5.24
N ARG A 41 -0.78 -8.90 5.72
CA ARG A 41 -1.65 -10.09 5.70
C ARG A 41 -2.66 -9.95 4.56
N ALA A 42 -2.21 -10.20 3.34
CA ALA A 42 -3.04 -10.17 2.14
C ALA A 42 -2.50 -11.14 1.08
N GLU A 43 -3.36 -11.58 0.17
CA GLU A 43 -2.95 -12.27 -1.05
C GLU A 43 -2.72 -11.25 -2.16
N LEU A 44 -1.52 -11.26 -2.75
CA LEU A 44 -1.23 -10.47 -3.95
C LEU A 44 -1.83 -11.21 -5.14
N VAL A 45 -2.81 -10.60 -5.81
CA VAL A 45 -3.39 -11.09 -7.06
C VAL A 45 -3.00 -10.13 -8.17
N VAL A 46 -2.31 -10.63 -9.20
CA VAL A 46 -1.92 -9.86 -10.39
C VAL A 46 -2.85 -10.24 -11.54
N ILE A 47 -3.48 -9.25 -12.18
CA ILE A 47 -4.46 -9.39 -13.28
C ILE A 47 -3.96 -8.67 -14.53
#